data_AF-A0A382PGH5-F1
#
_entry.id   AF-A0A382PGH5-F1
#
_cell.length_a   1.000
_cell.length_b   1.000
_cell.length_c   1.000
_cell.angle_alpha   90.00
_cell.angle_beta   90.00
_cell.angle_gamma   90.00
#
_symmetry.space_group_name_H-M   'P 1'
#
loop_
_entity.id
_entity.type
_entity.pdbx_description
1 polymer ?
#
loop_
_entity_poly.entity_id
_entity_poly.type
_entity_poly.pdbx_seq_one_letter_code
_entity_poly.pdbx_strand_id
1 'polypeptide(L)'
;RIAIVKSGLDGERVLAELGPGSLFGEMALIDGNPRSAAARASEQSVLTEIRAETFNDYIRSNPDAARRIMQTLVGQIRTANKELAYAITNKEPNVRVSDAGLLDTKHGDNEIEDTDAIYNRPPSRLVVYSLILVLGLLVGSILFTSFTHVDTVVSARGKFTTKTPNISVQASSSSVISALMVERGQTVTEGQVVAVLDDTTARTTLQSNTDKLQAVKNRLSRLWLESEILNFDKSLPDKGGLDPLNYDILTKRVGEYRGKVRSFASKMNKLKQELDGTVETVNIIGRQKELKLELEGVQERLYDKRATSLLNYLTAVEATLNAEQRLLDAQNNFRKFEAELDSI
;
A
#
# COMPACT_ATOMS: atom_id res chain seq x y z
N ARG A 1 15.11 28.05 8.22
CA ARG A 1 15.58 27.48 9.51
C ARG A 1 14.40 26.90 10.29
N ILE A 2 14.62 25.95 11.20
CA ILE A 2 13.56 25.34 12.05
C ILE A 2 13.86 25.60 13.53
N ALA A 3 12.89 26.11 14.28
CA ALA A 3 12.99 26.28 15.74
C ALA A 3 12.24 25.16 16.47
N ILE A 4 12.87 24.52 17.45
CA ILE A 4 12.26 23.57 18.37
C ILE A 4 11.70 24.32 19.57
N VAL A 5 10.41 24.20 19.82
CA VAL A 5 9.68 24.96 20.83
C VAL A 5 8.94 24.04 21.79
N LYS A 6 8.92 24.42 23.07
CA LYS A 6 8.14 23.74 24.12
C LYS A 6 7.19 24.73 24.75
N SER A 7 5.90 24.39 24.77
CA SER A 7 4.85 25.18 25.40
C SER A 7 4.70 24.75 26.86
N GLY A 8 4.82 25.70 27.80
CA GLY A 8 4.58 25.49 29.23
C GLY A 8 3.57 26.50 29.78
N LEU A 9 3.37 26.48 31.11
CA LEU A 9 2.47 27.40 31.82
C LEU A 9 2.87 28.88 31.64
N ASP A 10 4.17 29.15 31.47
CA ASP A 10 4.74 30.49 31.33
C ASP A 10 4.90 30.95 29.86
N GLY A 11 4.33 30.20 28.91
CA GLY A 11 4.40 30.50 27.47
C GLY A 11 5.26 29.53 26.66
N GLU A 12 5.56 29.91 25.41
CA GLU A 12 6.42 29.12 24.53
C GLU A 12 7.89 29.48 24.72
N ARG A 13 8.73 28.46 24.91
CA ARG A 13 10.19 28.62 24.98
C ARG A 13 10.86 27.93 23.81
N VAL A 14 11.76 28.65 23.14
CA VAL A 14 12.64 28.07 22.10
C VAL A 14 13.74 27.27 22.80
N LEU A 15 13.85 25.99 22.45
CA LEU A 15 14.85 25.06 22.97
C LEU A 15 16.09 24.98 22.09
N ALA A 16 15.92 25.05 20.76
CA ALA A 16 17.01 25.00 19.80
C ALA A 16 16.60 25.60 18.44
N GLU A 17 17.57 26.10 17.69
CA GLU A 17 17.42 26.44 16.28
C GLU A 17 18.24 25.48 15.40
N LEU A 18 17.63 24.99 14.34
CA LEU A 18 18.17 23.98 13.44
C LEU A 18 18.38 24.57 12.04
N GLY A 19 19.58 24.33 11.53
CA GLY A 19 20.00 24.72 10.18
C GLY A 19 19.82 23.59 9.15
N PRO A 20 20.14 23.86 7.88
CA PRO A 20 20.10 22.85 6.81
C PRO A 20 20.91 21.60 7.15
N GLY A 21 20.38 20.42 6.81
CA GLY A 21 21.02 19.13 7.09
C GLY A 21 20.84 18.60 8.52
N SER A 22 20.17 19.34 9.40
CA SER A 22 19.85 18.89 10.76
C SER A 22 18.66 17.93 10.77
N LEU A 23 18.76 16.86 11.54
CA LEU A 23 17.66 15.93 11.82
C LEU A 23 16.97 16.32 13.13
N PHE A 24 15.64 16.18 13.18
CA PHE A 24 14.86 16.35 14.41
C PHE A 24 13.65 15.42 14.42
N GLY A 25 13.19 15.05 15.62
CA GLY A 25 12.06 14.12 15.81
C GLY A 25 12.48 12.64 15.86
N GLU A 26 13.79 12.37 15.79
CA GLU A 26 14.39 11.05 15.86
C GLU A 26 14.13 10.34 17.19
N MET A 27 14.04 11.08 18.30
CA MET A 27 13.82 10.50 19.63
C MET A 27 12.53 9.68 19.69
N ALA A 28 11.42 10.23 19.17
CA ALA A 28 10.11 9.56 19.16
C ALA A 28 10.10 8.30 18.27
N LEU A 29 10.95 8.26 17.24
CA LEU A 29 11.11 7.08 16.39
C LEU A 29 11.95 5.98 17.07
N ILE A 30 12.85 6.36 17.97
CA ILE A 30 13.77 5.45 18.67
C ILE A 30 13.13 4.85 19.93
N ASP A 31 12.46 5.67 20.74
CA ASP A 31 11.92 5.25 22.05
C ASP A 31 10.41 4.94 22.03
N GLY A 32 9.71 5.30 20.95
CA GLY A 32 8.27 5.09 20.78
C GLY A 32 7.38 6.01 21.64
N ASN A 33 7.95 6.99 22.33
CA ASN A 33 7.20 7.93 23.17
C ASN A 33 6.63 9.12 22.36
N PRO A 34 5.61 9.83 22.88
CA PRO A 34 5.13 11.06 22.27
C PRO A 34 6.24 12.10 22.10
N ARG A 35 6.11 12.94 21.06
CA ARG A 35 7.05 14.02 20.76
C ARG A 35 7.37 14.87 22.00
N SER A 36 8.67 15.09 22.24
CA SER A 36 9.15 15.85 23.40
C SER A 36 9.04 17.38 23.26
N ALA A 37 8.90 17.87 22.03
CA ALA A 37 8.75 19.28 21.69
C ALA A 37 8.04 19.43 20.33
N ALA A 38 7.56 20.64 20.03
CA ALA A 38 7.05 20.99 18.71
C ALA A 38 8.15 21.62 17.85
N ALA A 39 8.00 21.57 16.53
CA ALA A 39 8.91 22.21 15.58
C ALA A 39 8.14 23.27 14.78
N ARG A 40 8.77 24.44 14.58
CA ARG A 40 8.20 25.56 13.83
C ARG A 40 9.22 26.05 12.81
N ALA A 41 8.80 26.21 11.56
CA ALA A 41 9.62 26.87 10.57
C ALA A 41 9.73 28.37 10.91
N SER A 42 10.96 28.85 11.16
CA SER A 42 11.22 30.28 11.38
C SER A 42 11.38 31.03 10.05
N GLU A 43 11.66 30.32 8.97
CA GLU A 43 11.76 30.83 7.59
C GLU A 43 11.19 29.78 6.62
N GLN A 44 10.91 30.18 5.38
CA GLN A 44 10.51 29.25 4.32
C GLN A 44 11.55 28.13 4.19
N SER A 45 11.13 26.89 4.43
CA SER A 45 12.01 25.74 4.55
C SER A 45 11.41 24.53 3.84
N VAL A 46 12.25 23.74 3.19
CA VAL A 46 11.88 22.44 2.58
C VAL A 46 12.32 21.33 3.52
N LEU A 47 11.41 20.40 3.81
CA LEU A 47 11.65 19.26 4.71
C LEU A 47 11.41 17.95 3.97
N THR A 48 12.24 16.95 4.28
CA THR A 48 12.05 15.57 3.83
C THR A 48 11.56 14.75 5.01
N GLU A 49 10.38 14.16 4.88
CA GLU A 49 9.80 13.28 5.91
C GLU A 49 10.39 11.87 5.81
N ILE A 50 10.78 11.29 6.95
CA ILE A 50 11.23 9.91 7.06
C ILE A 50 10.27 9.17 7.99
N ARG A 51 9.64 8.11 7.49
CA ARG A 51 8.71 7.28 8.27
C ARG A 51 9.45 6.32 9.19
N ALA A 52 8.81 5.91 10.29
CA ALA A 52 9.37 5.02 11.30
C ALA A 52 9.91 3.70 10.72
N GLU A 53 9.17 3.09 9.80
CA GLU A 53 9.54 1.84 9.13
C GLU A 53 10.84 2.01 8.32
N THR A 54 10.88 3.04 7.46
CA THR A 54 12.05 3.38 6.64
C THR A 54 13.27 3.72 7.49
N PHE A 55 13.07 4.43 8.61
CA PHE A 55 14.13 4.74 9.56
C PHE A 55 14.70 3.47 10.21
N ASN A 56 13.84 2.60 10.73
CA ASN A 56 14.27 1.37 11.40
C ASN A 56 14.99 0.39 10.45
N ASP A 57 14.52 0.27 9.21
CA ASP A 57 15.18 -0.55 8.18
C ASP A 57 16.55 0.00 7.78
N TYR A 58 16.67 1.34 7.71
CA TYR A 58 17.93 2.01 7.41
C TYR A 58 18.97 1.80 8.52
N ILE A 59 18.55 1.88 9.78
CA ILE A 59 19.41 1.65 10.95
C ILE A 59 19.88 0.19 11.01
N ARG A 60 18.98 -0.77 10.75
CA ARG A 60 19.32 -2.20 10.68
C ARG A 60 20.35 -2.51 9.60
N SER A 61 20.22 -1.88 8.45
CA SER A 61 21.07 -2.13 7.28
C SER A 61 22.40 -1.36 7.33
N ASN A 62 22.53 -0.34 8.19
CA ASN A 62 23.71 0.52 8.26
C ASN A 62 24.14 0.81 9.72
N PRO A 63 24.85 -0.12 10.39
CA PRO A 63 25.28 0.04 11.79
C PRO A 63 26.13 1.29 12.07
N ASP A 64 26.93 1.74 11.09
CA ASP A 64 27.70 2.97 11.22
C ASP A 64 26.84 4.24 11.29
N ALA A 65 25.68 4.25 10.61
CA ALA A 65 24.73 5.35 10.69
C ALA A 65 24.07 5.39 12.08
N ALA A 66 23.74 4.23 12.64
CA ALA A 66 23.23 4.10 14.00
C ALA A 66 24.23 4.68 15.03
N ARG A 67 25.52 4.35 14.88
CA ARG A 67 26.59 4.87 15.75
C ARG A 67 26.70 6.39 15.69
N ARG A 68 26.58 7.00 14.50
CA ARG A 68 26.60 8.46 14.35
C ARG A 68 25.40 9.13 15.03
N ILE A 69 24.21 8.55 14.89
CA ILE A 69 22.99 9.08 15.54
C ILE A 69 23.13 9.01 17.07
N MET A 70 23.61 7.87 17.62
CA MET A 70 23.89 7.73 19.04
C MET A 70 24.90 8.78 19.56
N GLN A 71 25.96 9.04 18.80
CA GLN A 71 26.96 10.07 19.16
C GLN A 71 26.34 11.48 19.20
N THR A 72 25.47 11.80 18.24
CA THR A 72 24.74 13.07 18.20
C THR A 72 23.81 13.22 19.41
N LEU A 73 23.04 12.18 19.76
CA LEU A 73 22.14 12.21 20.92
C LEU A 73 22.90 12.37 22.25
N VAL A 74 24.01 11.67 22.43
CA VAL A 74 24.88 11.83 23.62
C VAL A 74 25.44 13.25 23.71
N GLY A 75 25.80 13.85 22.57
CA GLY A 75 26.21 15.25 22.49
C GLY A 75 25.11 16.21 22.96
N GLN A 76 23.89 16.02 22.48
CA GLN A 76 22.74 16.85 22.86
C GLN A 76 22.40 16.72 24.36
N ILE A 77 22.45 15.51 24.93
CA ILE A 77 22.23 15.29 26.37
C ILE A 77 23.29 16.01 27.21
N ARG A 78 24.57 15.96 26.80
CA ARG A 78 25.65 16.67 27.50
C ARG A 78 25.44 18.19 27.50
N THR A 79 25.02 18.75 26.37
CA THR A 79 24.69 20.18 26.27
C THR A 79 23.49 20.53 27.13
N ALA A 80 22.41 19.73 27.10
CA ALA A 80 21.24 19.95 27.93
C ALA A 80 21.56 19.90 29.44
N ASN A 81 22.38 18.95 29.87
CA ASN A 81 22.83 18.85 31.27
C ASN A 81 23.71 20.03 31.68
N LYS A 82 24.54 20.54 30.78
CA LYS A 82 25.40 21.72 31.02
C LYS A 82 24.55 22.99 31.20
N GLU A 83 23.55 23.21 30.33
CA GLU A 83 22.60 24.33 30.44
C GLU A 83 21.77 24.26 31.74
N LEU A 84 21.35 23.05 32.15
CA LEU A 84 20.67 22.84 33.42
C LEU A 84 21.57 23.18 34.63
N ALA A 85 22.84 22.78 34.59
CA ALA A 85 23.81 23.09 35.65
C ALA A 85 24.06 24.60 35.80
N TYR A 86 24.13 25.35 34.69
CA TYR A 86 24.21 26.82 34.73
C TYR A 86 22.94 27.47 35.29
N ALA A 87 21.76 26.94 34.95
CA ALA A 87 20.49 27.45 35.47
C ALA A 87 20.33 27.24 36.98
N ILE A 88 20.92 26.16 37.53
CA ILE A 88 20.89 25.87 38.98
C ILE A 88 21.92 26.72 39.75
N THR A 89 23.07 27.04 39.14
CA THR A 89 24.15 27.81 39.79
C THR A 89 23.80 29.29 40.02
N ASN A 90 22.91 29.88 39.21
CA ASN A 90 22.58 31.31 39.27
C ASN A 90 21.47 31.69 40.26
N LYS A 91 21.22 30.89 41.31
CA LYS A 91 20.18 31.19 42.31
C LYS A 91 20.68 31.12 43.76
N GLU A 92 21.63 31.97 44.13
CA GLU A 92 21.78 32.47 45.51
C GLU A 92 22.20 33.97 45.51
N PRO A 93 21.57 34.83 46.34
CA PRO A 93 21.84 36.26 46.38
C PRO A 93 23.01 36.63 47.31
N ASN A 94 23.75 37.66 46.90
CA ASN A 94 24.82 38.34 47.62
C ASN A 94 24.56 38.52 49.13
N VAL A 95 25.41 37.89 49.95
CA VAL A 95 25.75 38.36 51.31
C VAL A 95 27.27 38.56 51.34
N ARG A 96 27.70 39.81 51.48
CA ARG A 96 29.12 40.16 51.73
C ARG A 96 29.26 40.63 53.16
N VAL A 97 30.01 39.85 53.93
CA VAL A 97 30.48 40.17 55.27
C VAL A 97 31.69 41.11 55.17
N SER A 98 31.70 42.04 56.13
CA SER A 98 32.69 43.00 56.60
C SER A 98 34.14 42.92 56.09
N ASP A 99 34.72 44.11 55.86
CA ASP A 99 36.12 44.38 56.17
C ASP A 99 36.27 45.76 56.84
N ALA A 100 37.17 45.77 57.83
CA ALA A 100 37.48 46.85 58.76
C ALA A 100 38.43 47.91 58.16
N GLY A 101 38.46 49.11 58.75
CA GLY A 101 39.50 50.11 58.45
C GLY A 101 39.23 51.54 58.96
N LEU A 102 39.48 51.74 60.27
CA LEU A 102 40.02 52.91 61.00
C LEU A 102 39.96 54.35 60.42
N LEU A 103 39.53 55.29 61.28
CA LEU A 103 40.23 56.52 61.76
C LEU A 103 39.22 57.30 62.65
N ASP A 104 39.26 57.15 63.97
CA ASP A 104 39.89 58.06 64.94
C ASP A 104 39.55 59.55 64.76
N THR A 105 38.74 60.13 65.66
CA THR A 105 39.14 61.30 66.46
C THR A 105 38.12 61.65 67.57
N LYS A 106 38.63 61.65 68.80
CA LYS A 106 38.36 62.57 69.94
C LYS A 106 37.08 62.46 70.78
N HIS A 107 37.27 61.75 71.92
CA HIS A 107 37.17 62.22 73.32
C HIS A 107 35.99 63.12 73.75
N GLY A 108 35.31 62.64 74.80
CA GLY A 108 34.47 63.43 75.69
C GLY A 108 33.93 62.53 76.81
N ASP A 109 34.78 62.23 77.79
CA ASP A 109 34.42 61.60 79.06
C ASP A 109 33.28 62.37 79.74
N ASN A 110 32.30 61.64 80.30
CA ASN A 110 31.56 61.99 81.51
C ASN A 110 30.75 60.77 81.97
N GLU A 111 31.37 60.03 82.89
CA GLU A 111 30.76 59.05 83.79
C GLU A 111 30.09 59.82 84.93
N ILE A 112 28.75 59.71 85.15
CA ILE A 112 27.97 59.81 86.42
C ILE A 112 26.55 59.29 86.07
N GLU A 113 26.11 58.08 86.45
CA GLU A 113 25.50 57.70 87.75
C GLU A 113 24.19 58.46 88.08
N ASP A 114 23.05 58.02 87.51
CA ASP A 114 21.69 58.12 88.10
C ASP A 114 20.61 57.60 87.11
N THR A 115 20.41 56.28 87.06
CA THR A 115 19.45 55.63 86.12
C THR A 115 18.05 55.42 86.72
N ASP A 116 17.88 55.59 88.04
CA ASP A 116 16.61 55.25 88.72
C ASP A 116 15.63 56.44 88.84
N ALA A 117 16.05 57.67 88.49
CA ALA A 117 15.21 58.87 88.60
C ALA A 117 14.26 59.12 87.40
N ILE A 118 14.45 58.42 86.26
CA ILE A 118 13.64 58.63 85.04
C ILE A 118 12.40 57.72 85.01
N TYR A 119 12.42 56.57 85.68
CA TYR A 119 11.35 55.56 85.55
C TYR A 119 10.04 55.91 86.28
N ASN A 120 10.10 56.76 87.32
CA ASN A 120 8.95 57.08 88.18
C ASN A 120 8.28 58.43 87.88
N ARG A 121 8.54 59.04 86.71
CA ARG A 121 7.87 60.28 86.29
C ARG A 121 6.59 59.95 85.51
N PRO A 122 5.40 60.41 85.92
CA PRO A 122 4.20 60.19 85.11
C PRO A 122 4.40 60.84 83.73
N PRO A 123 4.07 60.15 82.63
CA PRO A 123 4.34 60.64 81.28
C PRO A 123 3.61 61.96 81.02
N SER A 124 4.27 62.88 80.31
CA SER A 124 3.70 64.19 80.01
C SER A 124 2.44 64.03 79.14
N ARG A 125 1.44 64.91 79.35
CA ARG A 125 0.16 64.84 78.63
C ARG A 125 0.34 64.82 77.10
N LEU A 126 1.39 65.46 76.59
CA LEU A 126 1.74 65.48 75.17
C LEU A 126 2.14 64.11 74.61
N VAL A 127 2.87 63.29 75.39
CA VAL A 127 3.28 61.93 74.97
C VAL A 127 2.07 60.98 74.97
N VAL A 128 1.12 61.18 75.89
CA VAL A 128 -0.13 60.41 75.90
C VAL A 128 -0.99 60.77 74.69
N TYR A 129 -1.10 62.06 74.34
CA TYR A 129 -1.83 62.48 73.14
C TYR A 129 -1.19 61.98 71.85
N SER A 130 0.15 61.97 71.75
CA SER A 130 0.82 61.41 70.56
C SER A 130 0.60 59.90 70.44
N LEU A 131 0.62 59.16 71.54
CA LEU A 131 0.33 57.71 71.55
C LEU A 131 -1.12 57.41 71.11
N ILE A 132 -2.10 58.17 71.62
CA ILE A 132 -3.51 58.02 71.23
C ILE A 132 -3.72 58.38 69.75
N LEU A 133 -3.04 59.41 69.25
CA LEU A 133 -3.12 59.82 67.85
C LEU A 133 -2.56 58.75 66.91
N VAL A 134 -1.40 58.16 67.24
CA VAL A 134 -0.81 57.07 66.46
C VAL A 134 -1.73 55.84 66.46
N LEU A 135 -2.29 55.48 67.62
CA LEU A 135 -3.23 54.37 67.73
C LEU A 135 -4.51 54.62 66.93
N GLY A 136 -5.03 55.85 66.96
CA GLY A 136 -6.19 56.26 66.19
C GLY A 136 -5.97 56.21 64.67
N LEU A 137 -4.78 56.61 64.20
CA LEU A 137 -4.41 56.55 62.78
C LEU A 137 -4.33 55.10 62.29
N LEU A 138 -3.79 54.21 63.12
CA LEU A 138 -3.65 52.78 62.79
C LEU A 138 -5.03 52.11 62.68
N VAL A 139 -5.91 52.35 63.66
CA VAL A 139 -7.30 51.88 63.61
C VAL A 139 -8.05 52.47 62.42
N GLY A 140 -7.84 53.76 62.13
CA GLY A 140 -8.41 54.45 60.97
C GLY A 140 -8.01 53.82 59.64
N SER A 141 -6.73 53.44 59.47
CA SER A 141 -6.24 52.78 58.26
C SER A 141 -6.87 51.40 58.05
N ILE A 142 -7.05 50.62 59.12
CA ILE A 142 -7.68 49.30 59.04
C ILE A 142 -9.16 49.43 58.65
N LEU A 143 -9.86 50.38 59.26
CA LEU A 143 -11.25 50.67 58.90
C LEU A 143 -11.34 51.15 57.45
N PHE A 144 -10.44 52.01 57.01
CA PHE A 144 -10.39 52.50 55.62
C PHE A 144 -10.21 51.37 54.62
N THR A 145 -9.24 50.47 54.85
CA THR A 145 -9.02 49.30 53.98
C THR A 145 -10.23 48.37 53.92
N SER A 146 -10.98 48.21 55.02
CA SER A 146 -12.18 47.37 55.04
C SER A 146 -13.32 47.95 54.21
N PHE A 147 -13.42 49.28 54.11
CA PHE A 147 -14.49 49.94 53.33
C PHE A 147 -14.09 50.16 51.87
N THR A 148 -12.80 50.22 51.54
CA THR A 148 -12.36 50.40 50.15
C THR A 148 -12.35 49.09 49.37
N HIS A 149 -13.24 48.96 48.40
CA HIS A 149 -13.16 47.93 47.36
C HIS A 149 -12.33 48.43 46.19
N VAL A 150 -11.40 47.60 45.70
CA VAL A 150 -10.59 47.88 44.50
C VAL A 150 -11.05 46.95 43.38
N ASP A 151 -11.74 47.49 42.38
CA ASP A 151 -12.19 46.74 41.21
C ASP A 151 -11.00 46.41 40.32
N THR A 152 -10.74 45.11 40.10
CA THR A 152 -9.68 44.64 39.21
C THR A 152 -10.28 44.18 37.89
N VAL A 153 -9.90 44.82 36.78
CA VAL A 153 -10.37 44.43 35.44
C VAL A 153 -9.41 43.40 34.84
N VAL A 154 -9.89 42.18 34.60
CA VAL A 154 -9.11 41.12 33.93
C VAL A 154 -9.46 41.09 32.44
N SER A 155 -8.50 41.43 31.58
CA SER A 155 -8.65 41.31 30.14
C SER A 155 -8.30 39.88 29.69
N ALA A 156 -9.29 39.13 29.21
CA ALA A 156 -9.06 37.82 28.60
C ALA A 156 -9.16 37.92 27.06
N ARG A 157 -8.12 37.49 26.37
CA ARG A 157 -8.06 37.50 24.90
C ARG A 157 -8.58 36.16 24.36
N GLY A 158 -9.86 36.08 24.02
CA GLY A 158 -10.46 34.91 23.37
C GLY A 158 -10.28 34.92 21.84
N LYS A 159 -10.09 33.74 21.23
CA LYS A 159 -10.10 33.56 19.77
C LYS A 159 -11.34 32.78 19.37
N PHE A 160 -12.20 33.37 18.54
CA PHE A 160 -13.28 32.62 17.89
C PHE A 160 -12.65 31.67 16.86
N THR A 161 -12.69 30.38 17.14
CA THR A 161 -12.35 29.34 16.17
C THR A 161 -13.64 28.70 15.68
N THR A 162 -13.75 28.47 14.37
CA THR A 162 -14.86 27.67 13.83
C THR A 162 -14.74 26.24 14.35
N LYS A 163 -15.86 25.66 14.82
CA LYS A 163 -15.89 24.28 15.35
C LYS A 163 -15.61 23.24 14.25
N THR A 164 -15.90 23.59 12.99
CA THR A 164 -15.69 22.75 11.81
C THR A 164 -14.56 23.32 10.94
N PRO A 165 -13.64 22.46 10.47
CA PRO A 165 -12.64 22.86 9.49
C PRO A 165 -13.30 23.15 8.14
N ASN A 166 -12.67 23.99 7.33
CA ASN A 166 -13.13 24.23 5.96
C ASN A 166 -13.06 22.93 5.15
N ILE A 167 -14.19 22.53 4.54
CA ILE A 167 -14.27 21.37 3.66
C ILE A 167 -14.03 21.84 2.23
N SER A 168 -12.97 21.34 1.59
CA SER A 168 -12.74 21.57 0.15
C SER A 168 -13.47 20.52 -0.67
N VAL A 169 -14.42 20.95 -1.50
CA VAL A 169 -15.09 20.07 -2.45
C VAL A 169 -14.21 19.92 -3.69
N GLN A 170 -13.85 18.68 -4.03
CA GLN A 170 -13.05 18.35 -5.22
C GLN A 170 -13.85 17.39 -6.11
N ALA A 171 -13.69 17.54 -7.43
CA ALA A 171 -14.27 16.60 -8.38
C ALA A 171 -13.54 15.25 -8.32
N SER A 172 -14.28 14.15 -8.43
CA SER A 172 -13.71 12.79 -8.48
C SER A 172 -12.89 12.51 -9.74
N SER A 173 -13.10 13.30 -10.80
CA SER A 173 -12.39 13.22 -12.08
C SER A 173 -12.23 14.62 -12.68
N SER A 174 -11.18 14.83 -13.48
CA SER A 174 -11.01 16.07 -14.24
C SER A 174 -12.18 16.26 -15.20
N SER A 175 -13.04 17.24 -14.92
CA SER A 175 -14.16 17.61 -15.79
C SER A 175 -14.30 19.13 -15.83
N VAL A 176 -14.89 19.63 -16.90
CA VAL A 176 -15.20 21.04 -17.08
C VAL A 176 -16.47 21.36 -16.28
N ILE A 177 -16.50 22.49 -15.58
CA ILE A 177 -17.72 22.97 -14.92
C ILE A 177 -18.66 23.48 -16.00
N SER A 178 -19.83 22.84 -16.15
CA SER A 178 -20.88 23.27 -17.07
C SER A 178 -21.67 24.45 -16.49
N ALA A 179 -22.06 24.35 -15.21
CA ALA A 179 -22.74 25.43 -14.51
C ALA A 179 -22.42 25.43 -13.01
N LEU A 180 -22.26 26.62 -12.43
CA LEU A 180 -22.13 26.80 -10.98
C LEU A 180 -23.50 27.22 -10.42
N MET A 181 -24.01 26.50 -9.42
CA MET A 181 -25.35 26.68 -8.86
C MET A 181 -25.35 27.49 -7.57
N VAL A 182 -24.19 27.97 -7.12
CA VAL A 182 -24.04 28.72 -5.88
C VAL A 182 -23.17 29.95 -6.04
N GLU A 183 -23.41 30.93 -5.19
CA GLU A 183 -22.67 32.18 -5.12
C GLU A 183 -21.78 32.25 -3.87
N ARG A 184 -20.77 33.12 -3.90
CA ARG A 184 -19.83 33.30 -2.79
C ARG A 184 -20.56 33.83 -1.55
N GLY A 185 -20.49 33.09 -0.45
CA GLY A 185 -21.13 33.45 0.82
C GLY A 185 -22.55 32.92 1.00
N GLN A 186 -23.08 32.21 0.00
CA GLN A 186 -24.36 31.51 0.11
C GLN A 186 -24.24 30.34 1.09
N THR A 187 -25.24 30.20 1.97
CA THR A 187 -25.35 29.03 2.86
C THR A 187 -25.96 27.87 2.08
N VAL A 188 -25.29 26.72 2.09
CA VAL A 188 -25.75 25.49 1.41
C VAL A 188 -26.17 24.44 2.42
N THR A 189 -27.12 23.59 2.03
CA THR A 189 -27.59 22.46 2.83
C THR A 189 -27.00 21.13 2.33
N GLU A 190 -26.99 20.10 3.18
CA GLU A 190 -26.52 18.78 2.79
C GLU A 190 -27.34 18.23 1.60
N GLY A 191 -26.64 17.72 0.57
CA GLY A 191 -27.27 17.21 -0.66
C GLY A 191 -27.64 18.27 -1.70
N GLN A 192 -27.48 19.56 -1.41
CA GLN A 192 -27.72 20.62 -2.39
C GLN A 192 -26.68 20.58 -3.52
N VAL A 193 -27.13 20.70 -4.77
CA VAL A 193 -26.25 20.76 -5.94
C VAL A 193 -25.49 22.08 -5.96
N VAL A 194 -24.16 21.99 -5.97
CA VAL A 194 -23.24 23.14 -5.93
C VAL A 194 -22.72 23.50 -7.33
N ALA A 195 -22.41 22.49 -8.14
CA ALA A 195 -21.92 22.63 -9.49
C ALA A 195 -22.38 21.45 -10.35
N VAL A 196 -22.64 21.71 -11.63
CA VAL A 196 -22.91 20.71 -12.65
C VAL A 196 -21.66 20.61 -13.51
N LEU A 197 -21.11 19.40 -13.64
CA LEU A 197 -19.96 19.11 -14.48
C LEU A 197 -20.43 18.72 -15.89
N ASP A 198 -19.55 18.87 -16.88
CA ASP A 198 -19.80 18.38 -18.23
C ASP A 198 -20.01 16.86 -18.23
N ASP A 199 -21.09 16.41 -18.84
CA ASP A 199 -21.54 15.02 -18.80
C ASP A 199 -21.12 14.21 -20.04
N THR A 200 -20.42 14.81 -21.00
CA THR A 200 -20.03 14.16 -22.27
C THR A 200 -19.22 12.90 -22.00
N THR A 201 -18.23 12.97 -21.10
CA THR A 201 -17.38 11.83 -20.73
C THR A 201 -18.16 10.74 -19.99
N ALA A 202 -19.07 11.13 -19.08
CA ALA A 202 -19.90 10.19 -18.34
C ALA A 202 -20.90 9.47 -19.26
N ARG A 203 -21.58 10.20 -20.15
CA ARG A 203 -22.53 9.65 -21.13
C ARG A 203 -21.85 8.71 -22.11
N THR A 204 -20.71 9.12 -22.68
CA THR A 204 -19.95 8.28 -23.61
C THR A 204 -19.43 7.01 -22.94
N THR A 205 -18.95 7.10 -21.70
CA THR A 205 -18.52 5.93 -20.91
C THR A 205 -19.69 5.00 -20.62
N LEU A 206 -20.84 5.55 -20.22
CA LEU A 206 -22.06 4.76 -19.97
C LEU A 206 -22.54 4.06 -21.25
N GLN A 207 -22.57 4.76 -22.37
CA GLN A 207 -22.96 4.20 -23.67
C GLN A 207 -21.99 3.07 -24.06
N SER A 208 -20.68 3.33 -24.04
CA SER A 208 -19.67 2.32 -24.38
C SER A 208 -19.76 1.08 -23.49
N ASN A 209 -19.97 1.26 -22.18
CA ASN A 209 -20.12 0.14 -21.26
C ASN A 209 -21.44 -0.62 -21.48
N THR A 210 -22.52 0.08 -21.83
CA THR A 210 -23.81 -0.53 -22.18
C THR A 210 -23.69 -1.35 -23.45
N ASP A 211 -23.03 -0.82 -24.48
CA ASP A 211 -22.78 -1.52 -25.75
C ASP A 211 -21.91 -2.76 -25.53
N LYS A 212 -20.84 -2.64 -24.73
CA LYS A 212 -20.00 -3.78 -24.33
C LYS A 212 -20.81 -4.85 -23.61
N LEU A 213 -21.66 -4.44 -22.65
CA LEU A 213 -22.50 -5.35 -21.89
C LEU A 213 -23.48 -6.09 -22.81
N GLN A 214 -24.12 -5.38 -23.74
CA GLN A 214 -25.04 -5.98 -24.70
C GLN A 214 -24.33 -6.95 -25.64
N ALA A 215 -23.14 -6.59 -26.14
CA ALA A 215 -22.34 -7.47 -26.98
C ALA A 215 -21.94 -8.77 -26.25
N VAL A 216 -21.54 -8.66 -24.98
CA VAL A 216 -21.19 -9.81 -24.14
C VAL A 216 -22.43 -10.67 -23.85
N LYS A 217 -23.57 -10.07 -23.49
CA LYS A 217 -24.83 -10.80 -23.28
C LYS A 217 -25.25 -11.57 -24.53
N ASN A 218 -25.24 -10.93 -25.70
CA ASN A 218 -25.57 -11.58 -26.98
C ASN A 218 -24.63 -12.74 -27.29
N ARG A 219 -23.32 -12.55 -27.06
CA ARG A 219 -22.32 -13.61 -27.23
C ARG A 219 -22.58 -14.78 -26.27
N LEU A 220 -22.94 -14.50 -25.02
CA LEU A 220 -23.24 -15.53 -24.04
C LEU A 220 -24.48 -16.33 -24.45
N SER A 221 -25.59 -15.67 -24.79
CA SER A 221 -26.80 -16.34 -25.27
C SER A 221 -26.51 -17.22 -26.49
N ARG A 222 -25.68 -16.73 -27.41
CA ARG A 222 -25.24 -17.52 -28.59
C ARG A 222 -24.46 -18.76 -28.18
N LEU A 223 -23.50 -18.64 -27.26
CA LEU A 223 -22.67 -19.78 -26.80
C LEU A 223 -23.50 -20.82 -26.04
N TRP A 224 -24.47 -20.37 -25.23
CA TRP A 224 -25.40 -21.27 -24.56
C TRP A 224 -26.20 -22.10 -25.57
N LEU A 225 -26.80 -21.44 -26.58
CA LEU A 225 -27.51 -22.11 -27.66
C LEU A 225 -26.60 -23.01 -28.50
N GLU A 226 -25.37 -22.57 -28.80
CA GLU A 226 -24.37 -23.37 -29.50
C GLU A 226 -24.07 -24.66 -28.72
N SER A 227 -23.85 -24.57 -27.40
CA SER A 227 -23.59 -25.74 -26.56
C SER A 227 -24.78 -26.70 -26.48
N GLU A 228 -26.01 -26.18 -26.45
CA GLU A 228 -27.22 -27.01 -26.38
C GLU A 228 -27.46 -27.76 -27.70
N ILE A 229 -27.24 -27.10 -28.84
CA ILE A 229 -27.45 -27.70 -30.16
C ILE A 229 -26.39 -28.76 -30.45
N LEU A 230 -25.13 -28.49 -30.12
CA LEU A 230 -24.01 -29.40 -30.39
C LEU A 230 -24.07 -30.69 -29.57
N ASN A 231 -24.59 -30.64 -28.34
CA ASN A 231 -24.63 -31.80 -27.45
C ASN A 231 -25.77 -32.79 -27.74
N PHE A 232 -26.84 -32.37 -28.41
CA PHE A 232 -28.08 -33.16 -28.49
C PHE A 232 -28.61 -33.39 -29.91
N ASP A 233 -27.84 -33.04 -30.94
CA ASP A 233 -28.27 -33.03 -32.35
C ASP A 233 -29.68 -32.45 -32.57
N LYS A 234 -30.02 -31.42 -31.80
CA LYS A 234 -31.33 -30.75 -31.88
C LYS A 234 -31.42 -29.90 -33.15
N SER A 235 -32.65 -29.67 -33.62
CA SER A 235 -32.93 -28.71 -34.69
C SER A 235 -32.59 -27.29 -34.25
N LEU A 236 -32.17 -26.44 -35.18
CA LEU A 236 -31.92 -25.03 -34.86
C LEU A 236 -33.23 -24.36 -34.43
N PRO A 237 -33.25 -23.62 -33.31
CA PRO A 237 -34.40 -22.81 -32.92
C PRO A 237 -34.49 -21.57 -33.82
N ASP A 238 -35.70 -21.12 -34.21
CA ASP A 238 -35.88 -20.10 -35.26
C ASP A 238 -35.17 -18.75 -35.00
N LYS A 239 -35.09 -18.29 -33.74
CA LYS A 239 -34.31 -17.08 -33.35
C LYS A 239 -33.79 -17.11 -31.92
N GLY A 240 -34.45 -17.80 -30.99
CA GLY A 240 -33.98 -17.97 -29.61
C GLY A 240 -33.69 -16.66 -28.85
N GLY A 241 -34.32 -15.55 -29.24
CA GLY A 241 -34.06 -14.22 -28.66
C GLY A 241 -32.73 -13.58 -29.07
N LEU A 242 -32.02 -14.13 -30.07
CA LEU A 242 -30.79 -13.57 -30.61
C LEU A 242 -31.05 -12.46 -31.63
N ASP A 243 -30.14 -11.49 -31.64
CA ASP A 243 -30.00 -10.51 -32.72
C ASP A 243 -29.70 -11.21 -34.07
N PRO A 244 -30.19 -10.71 -35.23
CA PRO A 244 -30.04 -11.39 -36.52
C PRO A 244 -28.58 -11.73 -36.88
N LEU A 245 -27.63 -10.85 -36.54
CA LEU A 245 -26.21 -11.12 -36.79
C LEU A 245 -25.70 -12.32 -35.99
N ASN A 246 -26.09 -12.41 -34.70
CA ASN A 246 -25.66 -13.52 -33.86
C ASN A 246 -26.32 -14.83 -34.24
N TYR A 247 -27.56 -14.78 -34.71
CA TYR A 247 -28.27 -15.94 -35.24
C TYR A 247 -27.62 -16.48 -36.53
N ASP A 248 -27.21 -15.59 -37.44
CA ASP A 248 -26.47 -15.98 -38.66
C ASP A 248 -25.11 -16.61 -38.31
N ILE A 249 -24.36 -16.02 -37.37
CA ILE A 249 -23.09 -16.58 -36.89
C ILE A 249 -23.31 -17.97 -36.29
N LEU A 250 -24.33 -18.15 -35.44
CA LEU A 250 -24.67 -19.45 -34.84
C LEU A 250 -24.94 -20.49 -35.93
N THR A 251 -25.79 -20.15 -36.89
CA THR A 251 -26.19 -21.06 -37.98
C THR A 251 -25.00 -21.50 -38.81
N LYS A 252 -24.12 -20.56 -39.19
CA LYS A 252 -22.90 -20.86 -39.95
C LYS A 252 -21.93 -21.74 -39.16
N ARG A 253 -21.71 -21.44 -37.87
CA ARG A 253 -20.80 -22.24 -37.02
C ARG A 253 -21.31 -23.65 -36.79
N VAL A 254 -22.59 -23.81 -36.48
CA VAL A 254 -23.22 -25.13 -36.31
C VAL A 254 -23.16 -25.92 -37.62
N GLY A 255 -23.41 -25.26 -38.76
CA GLY A 255 -23.27 -25.86 -40.09
C GLY A 255 -21.84 -26.33 -40.38
N GLU A 256 -20.84 -25.49 -40.11
CA GLU A 256 -19.42 -25.82 -40.26
C GLU A 256 -19.02 -27.00 -39.36
N TYR A 257 -19.42 -26.97 -38.09
CA TYR A 257 -19.13 -28.05 -37.14
C TYR A 257 -19.74 -29.38 -37.59
N ARG A 258 -21.04 -29.39 -37.93
CA ARG A 258 -21.72 -30.57 -38.47
C ARG A 258 -21.06 -31.06 -39.76
N GLY A 259 -20.61 -30.16 -40.63
CA GLY A 259 -19.85 -30.48 -41.83
C GLY A 259 -18.52 -31.18 -41.51
N LYS A 260 -17.75 -30.66 -40.54
CA LYS A 260 -16.50 -31.27 -40.07
C LYS A 260 -16.73 -32.66 -39.48
N VAL A 261 -17.73 -32.83 -38.61
CA VAL A 261 -18.08 -34.13 -38.03
C VAL A 261 -18.42 -35.15 -39.12
N ARG A 262 -19.24 -34.77 -40.11
CA ARG A 262 -19.54 -35.66 -41.26
C ARG A 262 -18.28 -35.99 -42.08
N SER A 263 -17.38 -35.03 -42.28
CA SER A 263 -16.12 -35.24 -42.99
C SER A 263 -15.23 -36.23 -42.24
N PHE A 264 -15.07 -36.09 -40.93
CA PHE A 264 -14.31 -37.03 -40.10
C PHE A 264 -14.93 -38.42 -40.08
N ALA A 265 -16.26 -38.51 -39.93
CA ALA A 265 -16.96 -39.79 -40.01
C ALA A 265 -16.73 -40.50 -41.35
N SER A 266 -16.78 -39.75 -42.47
CA SER A 266 -16.49 -40.29 -43.80
C SER A 266 -15.03 -40.76 -43.93
N LYS A 267 -14.06 -39.98 -43.43
CA LYS A 267 -12.64 -40.37 -43.39
C LYS A 267 -12.42 -41.64 -42.58
N MET A 268 -12.98 -41.71 -41.36
CA MET A 268 -12.88 -42.88 -40.49
C MET A 268 -13.46 -44.13 -41.16
N ASN A 269 -14.62 -44.01 -41.82
CA ASN A 269 -15.21 -45.12 -42.57
C ASN A 269 -14.32 -45.58 -43.72
N LYS A 270 -13.75 -44.63 -44.49
CA LYS A 270 -12.84 -44.95 -45.59
C LYS A 270 -11.58 -45.66 -45.08
N LEU A 271 -10.96 -45.14 -44.02
CA LEU A 271 -9.74 -45.70 -43.46
C LEU A 271 -9.97 -47.08 -42.86
N LYS A 272 -11.12 -47.28 -42.20
CA LYS A 272 -11.55 -48.59 -41.71
C LYS A 272 -11.70 -49.60 -42.85
N GLN A 273 -12.30 -49.20 -43.97
CA GLN A 273 -12.43 -50.06 -45.14
C GLN A 273 -11.06 -50.41 -45.77
N GLU A 274 -10.14 -49.44 -45.83
CA GLU A 274 -8.76 -49.67 -46.30
C GLU A 274 -7.98 -50.60 -45.35
N LEU A 275 -8.16 -50.45 -44.04
CA LEU A 275 -7.57 -51.32 -43.02
C LEU A 275 -8.09 -52.76 -43.16
N ASP A 276 -9.40 -52.95 -43.25
CA ASP A 276 -10.03 -54.26 -43.43
C ASP A 276 -9.51 -54.96 -44.70
N GLY A 277 -9.38 -54.22 -45.82
CA GLY A 277 -8.79 -54.75 -47.05
C GLY A 277 -7.30 -55.09 -46.94
N THR A 278 -6.56 -54.33 -46.13
CA THR A 278 -5.13 -54.58 -45.89
C THR A 278 -4.92 -55.80 -45.00
N VAL A 279 -5.78 -56.01 -43.99
CA VAL A 279 -5.78 -57.23 -43.16
C VAL A 279 -5.93 -58.47 -44.04
N GLU A 280 -6.90 -58.46 -44.96
CA GLU A 280 -7.10 -59.58 -45.88
C GLU A 280 -5.90 -59.79 -46.81
N THR A 281 -5.28 -58.70 -47.28
CA THR A 281 -4.07 -58.75 -48.10
C THR A 281 -2.89 -59.39 -47.34
N VAL A 282 -2.67 -59.02 -46.08
CA VAL A 282 -1.65 -59.63 -45.21
C VAL A 282 -1.92 -61.13 -45.03
N ASN A 283 -3.18 -61.53 -44.81
CA ASN A 283 -3.55 -62.93 -44.69
C ASN A 283 -3.24 -63.74 -45.96
N ILE A 284 -3.60 -63.22 -47.14
CA ILE A 284 -3.36 -63.88 -48.43
C ILE A 284 -1.85 -64.01 -48.72
N ILE A 285 -1.10 -62.92 -48.55
CA ILE A 285 0.36 -62.94 -48.78
C ILE A 285 1.05 -63.84 -47.77
N GLY A 286 0.59 -63.87 -46.51
CA GLY A 286 1.09 -64.77 -45.48
C GLY A 286 0.95 -66.25 -45.88
N ARG A 287 -0.23 -66.65 -46.37
CA ARG A 287 -0.45 -68.01 -46.92
C ARG A 287 0.42 -68.28 -48.15
N GLN A 288 0.62 -67.29 -49.03
CA GLN A 288 1.49 -67.44 -50.19
C GLN A 288 2.96 -67.64 -49.79
N LYS A 289 3.44 -66.92 -48.77
CA LYS A 289 4.78 -67.12 -48.19
C LYS A 289 4.94 -68.54 -47.66
N GLU A 290 3.96 -69.03 -46.91
CA GLU A 290 3.98 -70.39 -46.34
C GLU A 290 4.08 -71.46 -47.43
N LEU A 291 3.30 -71.33 -48.50
CA LEU A 291 3.40 -72.23 -49.66
C LEU A 291 4.77 -72.15 -50.37
N LYS A 292 5.36 -70.96 -50.45
CA LYS A 292 6.69 -70.77 -51.07
C LYS A 292 7.81 -71.37 -50.21
N LEU A 293 7.73 -71.22 -48.90
CA LEU A 293 8.62 -71.88 -47.93
C LEU A 293 8.55 -73.41 -48.05
N GLU A 294 7.34 -73.96 -48.18
CA GLU A 294 7.17 -75.41 -48.37
C GLU A 294 7.81 -75.88 -49.69
N LEU A 295 7.60 -75.14 -50.78
CA LEU A 295 8.20 -75.43 -52.08
C LEU A 295 9.74 -75.36 -52.05
N GLU A 296 10.30 -74.35 -51.39
CA GLU A 296 11.74 -74.23 -51.16
C GLU A 296 12.29 -75.45 -50.44
N GLY A 297 11.67 -75.86 -49.32
CA GLY A 297 12.08 -77.05 -48.58
C GLY A 297 11.93 -78.35 -49.39
N VAL A 298 10.94 -78.44 -50.30
CA VAL A 298 10.84 -79.55 -51.26
C VAL A 298 12.01 -79.53 -52.24
N GLN A 299 12.35 -78.36 -52.81
CA GLN A 299 13.47 -78.24 -53.74
C GLN A 299 14.82 -78.50 -53.08
N GLU A 300 15.01 -78.08 -51.84
CA GLU A 300 16.20 -78.38 -51.03
C GLU A 300 16.40 -79.90 -50.90
N ARG A 301 15.36 -80.62 -50.44
CA ARG A 301 15.42 -82.09 -50.31
C ARG A 301 15.67 -82.81 -51.63
N LEU A 302 15.14 -82.28 -52.74
CA LEU A 302 15.39 -82.83 -54.08
C LEU A 302 16.82 -82.54 -54.55
N TYR A 303 17.36 -81.38 -54.21
CA TYR A 303 18.73 -80.98 -54.55
C TYR A 303 19.75 -81.86 -53.81
N ASP A 304 19.54 -82.10 -52.51
CA ASP A 304 20.36 -82.99 -51.70
C ASP A 304 20.39 -84.42 -52.26
N LYS A 305 19.25 -84.88 -52.79
CA LYS A 305 19.12 -86.17 -53.47
C LYS A 305 19.62 -86.17 -54.93
N ARG A 306 20.18 -85.06 -55.41
CA ARG A 306 20.64 -84.84 -56.79
C ARG A 306 19.54 -85.04 -57.85
N ALA A 307 18.27 -84.81 -57.48
CA ALA A 307 17.10 -84.98 -58.33
C ALA A 307 16.60 -83.66 -58.97
N THR A 308 17.20 -82.51 -58.66
CA THR A 308 16.91 -81.19 -59.26
C THR A 308 18.21 -80.39 -59.49
N SER A 309 18.12 -79.29 -60.23
CA SER A 309 19.26 -78.39 -60.47
C SER A 309 19.43 -77.36 -59.35
N LEU A 310 20.66 -76.89 -59.14
CA LEU A 310 20.93 -75.78 -58.21
C LEU A 310 20.15 -74.52 -58.58
N LEU A 311 19.97 -74.27 -59.89
CA LEU A 311 19.18 -73.14 -60.38
C LEU A 311 17.73 -73.20 -59.86
N ASN A 312 17.07 -74.36 -59.96
CA ASN A 312 15.68 -74.51 -59.50
C ASN A 312 15.54 -74.28 -58.00
N TYR A 313 16.51 -74.74 -57.20
CA TYR A 313 16.56 -74.49 -55.77
C TYR A 313 16.72 -72.99 -55.49
N LEU A 314 17.71 -72.33 -56.09
CA LEU A 314 17.93 -70.89 -55.90
C LEU A 314 16.74 -70.04 -56.36
N THR A 315 16.05 -70.42 -57.44
CA THR A 315 14.81 -69.74 -57.86
C THR A 315 13.68 -69.92 -56.85
N ALA A 316 13.60 -71.05 -56.15
CA ALA A 316 12.64 -71.24 -55.06
C ALA A 316 12.98 -70.35 -53.86
N VAL A 317 14.25 -70.30 -53.46
CA VAL A 317 14.76 -69.40 -52.39
C VAL A 317 14.45 -67.94 -52.73
N GLU A 318 14.74 -67.50 -53.96
CA GLU A 318 14.42 -66.14 -54.43
C GLU A 318 12.91 -65.87 -54.35
N ALA A 319 12.07 -66.82 -54.74
CA ALA A 319 10.62 -66.68 -54.67
C ALA A 319 10.11 -66.57 -53.22
N THR A 320 10.74 -67.26 -52.27
CA THR A 320 10.43 -67.14 -50.84
C THR A 320 10.85 -65.78 -50.29
N LEU A 321 12.07 -65.32 -50.59
CA LEU A 321 12.55 -64.00 -50.18
C LEU A 321 11.65 -62.87 -50.71
N ASN A 322 11.25 -62.97 -51.98
CA ASN A 322 10.30 -62.04 -52.58
C ASN A 322 8.91 -62.08 -51.91
N ALA A 323 8.43 -63.26 -51.50
CA ALA A 323 7.17 -63.38 -50.76
C ALA A 323 7.27 -62.79 -49.35
N GLU A 324 8.41 -62.97 -48.68
CA GLU A 324 8.68 -62.37 -47.37
C GLU A 324 8.76 -60.84 -47.43
N GLN A 325 9.46 -60.28 -48.43
CA GLN A 325 9.48 -58.83 -48.65
C GLN A 325 8.07 -58.27 -48.84
N ARG A 326 7.24 -58.91 -49.67
CA ARG A 326 5.85 -58.50 -49.89
C ARG A 326 5.00 -58.57 -48.62
N LEU A 327 5.21 -59.58 -47.77
CA LEU A 327 4.51 -59.69 -46.50
C LEU A 327 4.87 -58.53 -45.58
N LEU A 328 6.16 -58.20 -45.50
CA LEU A 328 6.64 -57.08 -44.69
C LEU A 328 6.09 -55.74 -45.19
N ASP A 329 6.06 -55.51 -46.50
CA ASP A 329 5.45 -54.33 -47.10
C ASP A 329 3.95 -54.23 -46.77
N ALA A 330 3.21 -55.34 -46.87
CA ALA A 330 1.79 -55.39 -46.52
C ALA A 330 1.55 -55.12 -45.02
N GLN A 331 2.39 -55.67 -44.13
CA GLN A 331 2.34 -55.41 -42.70
C GLN A 331 2.67 -53.96 -42.35
N ASN A 332 3.63 -53.34 -43.05
CA ASN A 332 3.95 -51.92 -42.88
C ASN A 332 2.78 -51.03 -43.30
N ASN A 333 2.10 -51.35 -44.40
CA ASN A 333 0.90 -50.63 -44.82
C ASN A 333 -0.23 -50.79 -43.80
N PHE A 334 -0.42 -52.00 -43.24
CA PHE A 334 -1.39 -52.24 -42.17
C PHE A 334 -1.11 -51.33 -40.96
N ARG A 335 0.12 -51.35 -40.45
CA ARG A 335 0.54 -50.50 -39.31
C ARG A 335 0.38 -49.01 -39.60
N LYS A 336 0.62 -48.60 -40.86
CA LYS A 336 0.43 -47.21 -41.28
C LYS A 336 -1.03 -46.80 -41.19
N PHE A 337 -1.95 -47.60 -41.71
CA PHE A 337 -3.39 -47.28 -41.64
C PHE A 337 -3.94 -47.39 -40.22
N GLU A 338 -3.43 -48.34 -39.42
CA GLU A 338 -3.74 -48.45 -37.99
C GLU A 338 -3.32 -47.17 -37.24
N ALA A 339 -2.08 -46.71 -37.45
CA ALA A 339 -1.59 -45.47 -36.84
C ALA A 339 -2.33 -44.21 -37.31
N GLU A 340 -2.71 -44.15 -38.60
CA GLU A 340 -3.53 -43.05 -39.12
C GLU A 340 -4.95 -43.07 -38.50
N LEU A 341 -5.53 -44.24 -38.27
CA LEU A 341 -6.84 -44.38 -37.63
C LEU A 341 -6.82 -43.95 -36.16
N ASP A 342 -5.80 -44.38 -35.42
CA ASP A 342 -5.61 -44.02 -34.01
C ASP A 342 -5.34 -42.51 -33.81
N SER A 343 -4.92 -41.81 -34.87
CA SER A 343 -4.63 -40.37 -34.81
C SER A 343 -5.84 -39.45 -34.95
N ILE A 344 -7.01 -39.99 -35.32
CA ILE A 344 -8.25 -39.25 -35.61
C ILE A 344 -9.14 -39.15 -34.37
#